data_AF-A0A382Y442-F1
#
_entry.id   AF-A0A382Y442-F1
#
_cell.length_a   1.000
_cell.length_b   1.000
_cell.length_c   1.000
_cell.angle_alpha   90.00
_cell.angle_beta   90.00
_cell.angle_gamma   90.00
#
_symmetry.space_group_name_H-M   'P 1'
#
loop_
_entity.id
_entity.type
_entity.pdbx_description
1 polymer ?
#
loop_
_entity_poly.entity_id
_entity_poly.type
_entity_poly.pdbx_seq_one_letter_code
_entity_poly.pdbx_strand_id
1 'polypeptide(L)'
;DLLSLRKFDSTLEGHPTPRNPWVRVATGSLGQGLSCAAGMALARRQDGIPARIYCLMGDGESAEGSVWEAAQFAAYNQLDNLCALVDVNALGQSGGTMPLHNVDSYLAKFVSFGWHAIAVDGHNIDELIEAFEKAKNSPGKPTAIICKTEKGKGFSEVEGKSGWHGKPFKKDGTFEKALEEFGDTQITLEVPSQRIETEKIPESTFTLDDPALTPTYSPEDKVATREGYGSALVKLGKVSPEIMALDGDTKNSTFSEKFKNAHPDR
;
A
#
# COMPACT_ATOMS: atom_id res chain seq x y z
N ASP A 1 -12.72 -2.05 22.43
CA ASP A 1 -14.16 -1.84 22.19
C ASP A 1 -14.35 -1.06 20.89
N LEU A 2 -15.10 -1.60 19.92
CA LEU A 2 -15.41 -0.93 18.64
C LEU A 2 -16.24 0.35 18.84
N LEU A 3 -17.04 0.43 19.91
CA LEU A 3 -17.86 1.60 20.25
C LEU A 3 -17.01 2.78 20.76
N SER A 4 -15.69 2.61 20.85
CA SER A 4 -14.76 3.68 21.19
C SER A 4 -14.25 4.47 19.97
N LEU A 5 -14.66 4.11 18.75
CA LEU A 5 -14.27 4.79 17.52
C LEU A 5 -14.39 6.32 17.65
N ARG A 6 -13.30 7.03 17.33
CA ARG A 6 -13.16 8.50 17.38
C ARG A 6 -13.27 9.14 18.77
N LYS A 7 -13.25 8.38 19.86
CA LYS A 7 -13.05 8.94 21.22
C LYS A 7 -11.59 9.30 21.45
N PHE A 8 -11.33 10.32 22.27
CA PHE A 8 -10.01 10.92 22.47
C PHE A 8 -8.92 9.92 22.94
N ASP A 9 -9.30 9.00 23.82
CA ASP A 9 -8.43 7.99 24.42
C ASP A 9 -8.41 6.65 23.65
N SER A 10 -9.16 6.54 22.56
CA SER A 10 -9.20 5.33 21.75
C SER A 10 -8.03 5.24 20.77
N THR A 11 -7.57 4.02 20.49
CA THR A 11 -6.67 3.70 19.37
C THR A 11 -7.42 3.52 18.04
N LEU A 12 -8.76 3.49 18.07
CA LEU A 12 -9.63 3.47 16.89
C LEU A 12 -9.96 4.92 16.49
N GLU A 13 -9.06 5.53 15.73
CA GLU A 13 -9.18 6.92 15.29
C GLU A 13 -10.05 7.09 14.02
N GLY A 14 -10.24 8.34 13.58
CA GLY A 14 -11.03 8.65 12.39
C GLY A 14 -10.43 8.14 11.08
N HIS A 15 -9.11 7.98 11.05
CA HIS A 15 -8.35 7.27 10.03
C HIS A 15 -7.35 6.33 10.74
N PRO A 16 -6.94 5.21 10.12
CA PRO A 16 -5.95 4.31 10.71
C PRO A 16 -4.63 5.04 11.02
N THR A 17 -4.07 4.81 12.22
CA THR A 17 -2.76 5.33 12.63
C THR A 17 -1.92 4.22 13.28
N PRO A 18 -0.57 4.32 13.25
CA PRO A 18 0.30 3.34 13.91
C PRO A 18 0.18 3.24 15.44
N ARG A 19 -0.66 4.07 16.10
CA ARG A 19 -1.01 3.83 17.51
C ARG A 19 -1.81 2.54 17.70
N ASN A 20 -2.51 2.10 16.65
CA ASN A 20 -3.10 0.78 16.60
C ASN A 20 -2.03 -0.25 16.17
N PRO A 21 -1.75 -1.31 16.96
CA PRO A 21 -0.68 -2.26 16.67
C PRO A 21 -0.85 -3.05 15.36
N TRP A 22 -2.05 -3.08 14.80
CA TRP A 22 -2.38 -3.72 13.53
C TRP A 22 -2.14 -2.82 12.31
N VAL A 23 -1.93 -1.52 12.53
CA VAL A 23 -1.75 -0.53 11.47
C VAL A 23 -0.27 -0.18 11.35
N ARG A 24 0.29 -0.32 10.15
CA ARG A 24 1.72 -0.03 9.88
C ARG A 24 1.95 1.38 9.37
N VAL A 25 1.00 1.92 8.62
CA VAL A 25 1.09 3.22 7.96
C VAL A 25 -0.23 3.97 8.14
N ALA A 26 -0.16 5.28 8.31
CA ALA A 26 -1.35 6.12 8.29
C ALA A 26 -1.79 6.35 6.84
N THR A 27 -3.08 6.22 6.55
CA THR A 27 -3.62 6.22 5.17
C THR A 27 -4.76 7.21 4.95
N GLY A 28 -4.90 8.21 5.82
CA GLY A 28 -5.98 9.21 5.69
C GLY A 28 -5.83 10.12 4.46
N SER A 29 -4.61 10.35 3.98
CA SER A 29 -4.38 11.00 2.69
C SER A 29 -4.48 9.96 1.59
N LEU A 30 -5.45 10.13 0.69
CA LEU A 30 -5.65 9.27 -0.46
C LEU A 30 -4.40 9.18 -1.34
N GLY A 31 -4.25 8.06 -2.05
CA GLY A 31 -3.25 7.88 -3.10
C GLY A 31 -1.87 7.45 -2.58
N GLN A 32 -1.66 7.40 -1.26
CA GLN A 32 -0.37 7.00 -0.67
C GLN A 32 -0.29 5.51 -0.35
N GLY A 33 -1.44 4.84 -0.16
CA GLY A 33 -1.50 3.45 0.29
C GLY A 33 -0.78 2.49 -0.65
N LEU A 34 -0.95 2.66 -1.97
CA LEU A 34 -0.31 1.79 -2.96
C LEU A 34 1.22 1.96 -2.98
N SER A 35 1.73 3.19 -2.76
CA SER A 35 3.17 3.44 -2.65
C SER A 35 3.77 2.71 -1.44
N CYS A 36 3.11 2.79 -0.29
CA CYS A 36 3.52 2.04 0.90
C CYS A 36 3.47 0.52 0.66
N ALA A 37 2.40 0.04 0.02
CA ALA A 37 2.23 -1.38 -0.30
C ALA A 37 3.32 -1.89 -1.25
N ALA A 38 3.69 -1.12 -2.27
CA ALA A 38 4.77 -1.47 -3.19
C ALA A 38 6.13 -1.53 -2.48
N GLY A 39 6.42 -0.57 -1.58
CA GLY A 39 7.62 -0.61 -0.75
C GLY A 39 7.66 -1.83 0.17
N MET A 40 6.54 -2.17 0.82
CA MET A 40 6.43 -3.39 1.64
C MET A 40 6.63 -4.66 0.81
N ALA A 41 6.07 -4.71 -0.40
CA ALA A 41 6.19 -5.86 -1.29
C ALA A 41 7.64 -6.06 -1.75
N LEU A 42 8.34 -4.97 -2.10
CA LEU A 42 9.76 -5.00 -2.43
C LEU A 42 10.61 -5.49 -1.24
N ALA A 43 10.39 -4.91 -0.05
CA ALA A 43 11.12 -5.30 1.16
C ALA A 43 10.93 -6.78 1.49
N ARG A 44 9.69 -7.30 1.44
CA ARG A 44 9.44 -8.73 1.69
C ARG A 44 10.16 -9.65 0.72
N ARG A 45 10.23 -9.27 -0.56
CA ARG A 45 10.97 -10.03 -1.56
C ARG A 45 12.48 -10.01 -1.27
N GLN A 46 13.04 -8.86 -0.91
CA GLN A 46 14.46 -8.73 -0.55
C GLN A 46 14.81 -9.54 0.69
N ASP A 47 13.92 -9.58 1.68
CA ASP A 47 14.08 -10.37 2.90
C ASP A 47 13.83 -11.88 2.68
N GLY A 48 13.46 -12.32 1.46
CA GLY A 48 13.12 -13.71 1.17
C GLY A 48 11.84 -14.19 1.87
N ILE A 49 10.98 -13.27 2.32
CA ILE A 49 9.76 -13.57 3.06
C ILE A 49 8.63 -13.84 2.07
N PRO A 50 8.02 -15.05 2.05
CA PRO A 50 6.99 -15.43 1.09
C PRO A 50 5.61 -14.82 1.41
N ALA A 51 5.58 -13.58 1.89
CA ALA A 51 4.37 -12.84 2.20
C ALA A 51 3.87 -12.05 1.00
N ARG A 52 2.55 -12.02 0.86
CA ARG A 52 1.86 -11.17 -0.12
C ARG A 52 1.36 -9.89 0.55
N ILE A 53 1.31 -8.82 -0.22
CA ILE A 53 0.79 -7.52 0.19
C ILE A 53 -0.50 -7.25 -0.58
N TYR A 54 -1.56 -6.90 0.15
CA TYR A 54 -2.84 -6.49 -0.42
C TYR A 54 -3.10 -5.02 -0.10
N CYS A 55 -3.51 -4.26 -1.10
CA CYS A 55 -3.87 -2.84 -0.96
C CYS A 55 -5.29 -2.63 -1.47
N LEU A 56 -6.22 -2.30 -0.58
CA LEU A 56 -7.56 -1.84 -0.96
C LEU A 56 -7.51 -0.33 -1.19
N MET A 57 -8.04 0.11 -2.31
CA MET A 57 -8.10 1.51 -2.71
C MET A 57 -9.43 1.86 -3.35
N GLY A 58 -9.79 3.15 -3.29
CA GLY A 58 -10.99 3.66 -3.93
C GLY A 58 -10.80 3.99 -5.41
N ASP A 59 -11.89 3.99 -6.16
CA ASP A 59 -11.93 4.48 -7.53
C ASP A 59 -11.72 6.00 -7.63
N GLY A 60 -12.28 6.77 -6.68
CA GLY A 60 -12.00 8.21 -6.55
C GLY A 60 -10.57 8.52 -6.13
N GLU A 61 -9.98 7.66 -5.28
CA GLU A 61 -8.56 7.71 -4.90
C GLU A 61 -7.63 7.47 -6.09
N SER A 62 -8.05 6.65 -7.05
CA SER A 62 -7.27 6.34 -8.27
C SER A 62 -7.10 7.54 -9.22
N ALA A 63 -7.67 8.70 -8.89
CA ALA A 63 -7.39 9.95 -9.57
C ALA A 63 -6.04 10.59 -9.14
N GLU A 64 -5.50 10.21 -7.98
CA GLU A 64 -4.22 10.73 -7.49
C GLU A 64 -3.05 10.26 -8.36
N GLY A 65 -2.15 11.17 -8.71
CA GLY A 65 -0.98 10.86 -9.54
C GLY A 65 -0.05 9.82 -8.92
N SER A 66 0.09 9.85 -7.59
CA SER A 66 0.95 8.94 -6.83
C SER A 66 0.54 7.47 -6.96
N VAL A 67 -0.75 7.19 -7.22
CA VAL A 67 -1.22 5.82 -7.53
C VAL A 67 -0.53 5.29 -8.78
N TRP A 68 -0.41 6.12 -9.81
CA TRP A 68 0.15 5.72 -11.09
C TRP A 68 1.68 5.66 -11.07
N GLU A 69 2.33 6.51 -10.27
CA GLU A 69 3.75 6.37 -9.94
C GLU A 69 4.02 5.02 -9.25
N ALA A 70 3.21 4.66 -8.24
CA ALA A 70 3.32 3.38 -7.54
C ALA A 70 3.02 2.18 -8.47
N ALA A 71 2.01 2.31 -9.34
CA ALA A 71 1.70 1.29 -10.34
C ALA A 71 2.87 1.05 -11.29
N GLN A 72 3.51 2.11 -11.79
CA GLN A 72 4.70 2.01 -12.63
C GLN A 72 5.87 1.38 -11.87
N PHE A 73 6.11 1.82 -10.63
CA PHE A 73 7.17 1.28 -9.78
C PHE A 73 7.01 -0.22 -9.54
N ALA A 74 5.79 -0.68 -9.23
CA ALA A 74 5.53 -2.08 -8.95
C ALA A 74 5.73 -2.98 -10.17
N ALA A 75 5.31 -2.51 -11.35
CA ALA A 75 5.50 -3.25 -12.59
C ALA A 75 6.98 -3.28 -13.02
N TYR A 76 7.67 -2.14 -12.93
CA TYR A 76 9.12 -2.05 -13.20
C TYR A 76 9.91 -3.02 -12.31
N ASN A 77 9.54 -3.10 -11.03
CA ASN A 77 10.16 -4.02 -10.08
C ASN A 77 9.56 -5.43 -10.11
N GLN A 78 8.63 -5.77 -11.00
CA GLN A 78 8.02 -7.11 -11.11
C GLN A 78 7.48 -7.64 -9.75
N LEU A 79 6.73 -6.81 -9.01
CA LEU A 79 6.22 -7.15 -7.67
C LEU A 79 5.01 -8.10 -7.73
N ASP A 80 5.21 -9.37 -8.09
CA ASP A 80 4.16 -10.39 -8.17
C ASP A 80 3.55 -10.82 -6.82
N ASN A 81 4.16 -10.42 -5.72
CA ASN A 81 3.63 -10.53 -4.36
C ASN A 81 2.70 -9.35 -3.97
N LEU A 82 2.49 -8.37 -4.85
CA LEU A 82 1.56 -7.24 -4.64
C LEU A 82 0.23 -7.46 -5.37
N CYS A 83 -0.87 -7.26 -4.65
CA CYS A 83 -2.23 -7.26 -5.19
C CYS A 83 -2.97 -5.98 -4.78
N ALA A 84 -3.39 -5.18 -5.75
CA ALA A 84 -4.27 -4.03 -5.52
C ALA A 84 -5.74 -4.45 -5.74
N LEU A 85 -6.64 -3.93 -4.91
CA LEU A 85 -8.09 -4.03 -5.08
C LEU A 85 -8.64 -2.63 -5.27
N VAL A 86 -9.28 -2.38 -6.40
CA VAL A 86 -9.91 -1.09 -6.70
C VAL A 86 -11.40 -1.23 -6.49
N ASP A 87 -11.92 -0.56 -5.47
CA ASP A 87 -13.36 -0.47 -5.17
C ASP A 87 -14.03 0.52 -6.13
N VAL A 88 -14.55 0.02 -7.25
CA VAL A 88 -15.26 0.79 -8.28
C VAL A 88 -16.73 0.90 -7.95
N ASN A 89 -17.02 1.76 -6.97
CA ASN A 89 -18.37 2.06 -6.50
C ASN A 89 -19.00 3.29 -7.18
N ALA A 90 -18.30 3.89 -8.16
CA ALA A 90 -18.70 5.02 -8.99
C ALA A 90 -18.89 6.37 -8.28
N LEU A 91 -18.69 6.46 -6.96
CA LEU A 91 -18.97 7.67 -6.18
C LEU A 91 -17.77 8.09 -5.32
N GLY A 92 -17.29 9.31 -5.57
CA GLY A 92 -16.32 9.99 -4.71
C GLY A 92 -16.97 10.59 -3.46
N GLN A 93 -16.38 11.66 -2.94
CA GLN A 93 -16.92 12.40 -1.80
C GLN A 93 -18.10 13.31 -2.20
N SER A 94 -18.00 14.03 -3.31
CA SER A 94 -18.94 15.07 -3.72
C SER A 94 -19.82 14.71 -4.93
N GLY A 95 -19.54 13.60 -5.61
CA GLY A 95 -20.25 13.20 -6.83
C GLY A 95 -19.68 11.93 -7.44
N GLY A 96 -20.05 11.67 -8.69
CA GLY A 96 -19.55 10.54 -9.45
C GLY A 96 -18.05 10.62 -9.74
N THR A 97 -17.37 9.48 -9.72
CA THR A 97 -15.97 9.38 -10.18
C THR A 97 -15.90 9.48 -11.71
N MET A 98 -14.76 9.89 -12.27
CA MET A 98 -14.65 10.19 -13.71
C MET A 98 -15.11 9.02 -14.61
N PRO A 99 -14.73 7.76 -14.33
CA PRO A 99 -15.18 6.61 -15.12
C PRO A 99 -16.50 6.01 -14.65
N LEU A 100 -17.07 6.46 -13.51
CA LEU A 100 -18.21 5.80 -12.86
C LEU A 100 -17.95 4.28 -12.74
N HIS A 101 -18.93 3.45 -13.11
CA HIS A 101 -18.81 1.98 -13.15
C HIS A 101 -18.12 1.43 -14.41
N ASN A 102 -17.45 2.26 -15.21
CA ASN A 102 -16.68 1.78 -16.36
C ASN A 102 -15.39 1.09 -15.90
N VAL A 103 -15.52 -0.18 -15.50
CA VAL A 103 -14.41 -1.03 -15.05
C VAL A 103 -13.33 -1.21 -16.11
N ASP A 104 -13.70 -1.19 -17.40
CA ASP A 104 -12.75 -1.33 -18.51
C ASP A 104 -11.74 -0.18 -18.56
N SER A 105 -12.15 1.02 -18.11
CA SER A 105 -11.24 2.17 -17.98
C SER A 105 -10.12 1.90 -16.96
N TYR A 106 -10.46 1.29 -15.82
CA TYR A 106 -9.48 0.94 -14.80
C TYR A 106 -8.61 -0.24 -15.24
N LEU A 107 -9.21 -1.28 -15.84
CA LEU A 107 -8.48 -2.41 -16.43
C LEU A 107 -7.44 -1.93 -17.43
N ALA A 108 -7.85 -1.11 -18.40
CA ALA A 108 -6.98 -0.62 -19.45
C ALA A 108 -5.79 0.16 -18.88
N LYS A 109 -6.01 0.99 -17.86
CA LYS A 109 -4.92 1.70 -17.17
C LYS A 109 -3.94 0.72 -16.55
N PHE A 110 -4.36 -0.18 -15.65
CA PHE A 110 -3.45 -1.12 -15.01
C PHE A 110 -2.69 -2.01 -16.02
N VAL A 111 -3.37 -2.50 -17.06
CA VAL A 111 -2.74 -3.23 -18.16
C VAL A 111 -1.68 -2.39 -18.86
N SER A 112 -1.95 -1.10 -19.12
CA SER A 112 -0.97 -0.22 -19.78
C SER A 112 0.29 0.03 -18.93
N PHE A 113 0.19 -0.06 -17.60
CA PHE A 113 1.33 -0.02 -16.68
C PHE A 113 2.05 -1.36 -16.51
N GLY A 114 1.57 -2.45 -17.14
CA GLY A 114 2.21 -3.77 -17.09
C GLY A 114 1.67 -4.74 -16.03
N TRP A 115 0.52 -4.43 -15.41
CA TRP A 115 -0.11 -5.28 -14.40
C TRP A 115 -0.93 -6.41 -15.03
N HIS A 116 -1.11 -7.50 -14.28
CA HIS A 116 -2.20 -8.43 -14.53
C HIS A 116 -3.49 -7.85 -13.94
N ALA A 117 -4.48 -7.52 -14.77
CA ALA A 117 -5.72 -6.89 -14.32
C ALA A 117 -6.91 -7.83 -14.53
N ILE A 118 -7.77 -7.95 -13.52
CA ILE A 118 -8.95 -8.81 -13.50
C ILE A 118 -10.13 -7.97 -13.05
N ALA A 119 -11.25 -7.97 -13.78
CA ALA A 119 -12.48 -7.37 -13.30
C ALA A 119 -13.41 -8.45 -12.76
N VAL A 120 -14.12 -8.10 -11.69
CA VAL A 120 -15.08 -8.97 -11.00
C VAL A 120 -16.30 -8.17 -10.58
N ASP A 121 -17.42 -8.86 -10.38
CA ASP A 121 -18.47 -8.36 -9.49
C ASP A 121 -17.93 -8.38 -8.05
N GLY A 122 -17.73 -7.19 -7.47
CA GLY A 122 -17.19 -7.05 -6.12
C GLY A 122 -18.15 -7.49 -5.01
N HIS A 123 -19.39 -7.86 -5.36
CA HIS A 123 -20.36 -8.47 -4.44
C HIS A 123 -20.51 -9.99 -4.65
N ASN A 124 -19.77 -10.56 -5.62
CA ASN A 124 -19.74 -12.00 -5.85
C ASN A 124 -18.50 -12.62 -5.17
N ILE A 125 -18.73 -13.34 -4.07
CA ILE A 125 -17.67 -13.96 -3.27
C ILE A 125 -16.88 -15.00 -4.09
N ASP A 126 -17.55 -15.77 -4.95
CA ASP A 126 -16.89 -16.81 -5.75
C ASP A 126 -15.92 -16.19 -6.78
N GLU A 127 -16.33 -15.10 -7.43
CA GLU A 127 -15.47 -14.35 -8.35
C GLU A 127 -14.27 -13.73 -7.62
N LEU A 128 -14.48 -13.18 -6.42
CA LEU A 128 -13.39 -12.65 -5.60
C LEU A 128 -12.38 -13.73 -5.22
N ILE A 129 -12.85 -14.91 -4.78
CA ILE A 129 -11.98 -16.05 -4.46
C ILE A 129 -11.17 -16.46 -5.68
N GLU A 130 -11.81 -16.62 -6.84
CA GLU A 130 -11.11 -16.98 -8.09
C GLU A 130 -10.08 -15.91 -8.49
N ALA A 131 -10.40 -14.63 -8.35
CA ALA A 131 -9.48 -13.54 -8.64
C ALA A 131 -8.28 -13.51 -7.68
N PHE A 132 -8.47 -13.80 -6.40
CA PHE A 132 -7.36 -13.93 -5.45
C PHE A 132 -6.46 -15.12 -5.78
N GLU A 133 -7.01 -16.25 -6.21
CA GLU A 133 -6.21 -17.39 -6.68
C GLU A 133 -5.42 -17.06 -7.95
N LYS A 134 -6.03 -16.36 -8.90
CA LYS A 134 -5.30 -15.86 -10.10
C LYS A 134 -4.19 -14.87 -9.70
N ALA A 135 -4.44 -13.98 -8.76
CA ALA A 135 -3.45 -13.03 -8.26
C ALA A 135 -2.24 -13.72 -7.61
N LYS A 136 -2.45 -14.84 -6.90
CA LYS A 136 -1.36 -15.67 -6.35
C LYS A 136 -0.52 -16.32 -7.43
N ASN A 137 -1.08 -16.55 -8.61
CA ASN A 137 -0.47 -17.30 -9.72
C ASN A 137 -0.10 -16.41 -10.92
N SER A 138 0.36 -15.17 -10.66
CA SER A 138 0.77 -14.19 -11.69
C SER A 138 2.27 -13.86 -11.59
N PRO A 139 3.19 -14.78 -11.93
CA PRO A 139 4.63 -14.59 -11.77
C PRO A 139 5.14 -13.40 -12.58
N GLY A 140 6.03 -12.61 -11.96
CA GLY A 140 6.67 -11.44 -12.58
C GLY A 140 5.78 -10.23 -12.83
N LYS A 141 4.51 -10.24 -12.40
CA LYS A 141 3.58 -9.10 -12.54
C LYS A 141 2.76 -8.85 -11.28
N PRO A 142 2.67 -7.60 -10.79
CA PRO A 142 1.67 -7.25 -9.79
C PRO A 142 0.25 -7.43 -10.35
N THR A 143 -0.71 -7.73 -9.48
CA THR A 143 -2.12 -7.97 -9.87
C THR A 143 -3.04 -6.86 -9.40
N ALA A 144 -3.95 -6.41 -10.26
CA ALA A 144 -5.03 -5.49 -9.90
C ALA A 144 -6.38 -6.19 -10.08
N ILE A 145 -7.16 -6.27 -9.00
CA ILE A 145 -8.53 -6.76 -9.02
C ILE A 145 -9.45 -5.52 -9.02
N ILE A 146 -10.15 -5.31 -10.13
CA ILE A 146 -11.07 -4.19 -10.34
C ILE A 146 -12.47 -4.67 -9.93
N CYS A 147 -12.88 -4.28 -8.73
CA CYS A 147 -14.13 -4.73 -8.13
C CYS A 147 -15.25 -3.76 -8.51
N LYS A 148 -16.19 -4.18 -9.34
CA LYS A 148 -17.42 -3.41 -9.56
C LYS A 148 -18.31 -3.52 -8.33
N THR A 149 -18.58 -2.41 -7.65
CA THR A 149 -19.34 -2.41 -6.39
C THR A 149 -20.41 -1.31 -6.38
N GLU A 150 -21.15 -1.22 -5.27
CA GLU A 150 -22.15 -0.18 -5.03
C GLU A 150 -21.87 0.45 -3.66
N LYS A 151 -21.75 1.77 -3.62
CA LYS A 151 -21.44 2.47 -2.38
C LYS A 151 -22.62 2.37 -1.43
N GLY A 152 -22.38 1.92 -0.19
CA GLY A 152 -23.47 1.69 0.77
C GLY A 152 -24.30 0.43 0.46
N LYS A 153 -23.72 -0.56 -0.22
CA LYS A 153 -24.35 -1.85 -0.52
C LYS A 153 -25.04 -2.45 0.70
N GLY A 154 -26.24 -2.98 0.50
CA GLY A 154 -27.03 -3.67 1.51
C GLY A 154 -27.98 -2.75 2.27
N PHE A 155 -27.91 -1.43 2.06
CA PHE A 155 -28.73 -0.45 2.75
C PHE A 155 -29.55 0.38 1.77
N SER A 156 -30.85 0.11 1.65
CA SER A 156 -31.70 0.64 0.56
C SER A 156 -31.78 2.17 0.52
N GLU A 157 -31.55 2.83 1.66
CA GLU A 157 -31.61 4.28 1.76
C GLU A 157 -30.38 4.98 1.20
N VAL A 158 -29.24 4.30 1.09
CA VAL A 158 -27.95 4.91 0.73
C VAL A 158 -27.24 4.20 -0.43
N GLU A 159 -27.62 2.96 -0.76
CA GLU A 159 -27.01 2.16 -1.83
C GLU A 159 -27.01 2.93 -3.15
N GLY A 160 -25.82 3.19 -3.69
CA GLY A 160 -25.61 3.90 -4.96
C GLY A 160 -25.98 5.38 -4.92
N LYS A 161 -26.25 5.98 -3.75
CA LYS A 161 -26.72 7.37 -3.64
C LYS A 161 -25.60 8.34 -3.29
N SER A 162 -25.48 9.41 -4.08
CA SER A 162 -24.60 10.53 -3.79
C SER A 162 -25.00 11.26 -2.50
N GLY A 163 -24.07 12.00 -1.92
CA GLY A 163 -24.31 12.84 -0.74
C GLY A 163 -24.32 12.09 0.59
N TRP A 164 -24.04 10.78 0.62
CA TRP A 164 -23.96 9.96 1.83
C TRP A 164 -22.53 9.67 2.31
N HIS A 165 -21.52 10.04 1.53
CA HIS A 165 -20.13 9.82 1.93
C HIS A 165 -19.81 10.56 3.25
N GLY A 166 -19.23 9.81 4.21
CA GLY A 166 -18.81 10.35 5.50
C GLY A 166 -19.96 10.75 6.45
N LYS A 167 -21.21 10.37 6.13
CA LYS A 167 -22.37 10.67 6.99
C LYS A 167 -22.81 9.42 7.76
N PRO A 168 -22.94 9.50 9.09
CA PRO A 168 -23.53 8.41 9.87
C PRO A 168 -25.04 8.33 9.64
N PHE A 169 -25.61 7.13 9.78
CA PHE A 169 -27.06 6.97 9.94
C PHE A 169 -27.53 7.68 11.20
N LYS A 170 -28.66 8.38 11.10
CA LYS A 170 -29.23 9.16 12.21
C LYS A 170 -30.34 8.37 12.87
N LYS A 171 -30.65 8.69 14.12
CA LYS A 171 -31.81 8.15 14.86
C LYS A 171 -33.12 8.84 14.45
N ASP A 172 -33.34 8.94 13.15
CA ASP A 172 -34.51 9.54 12.52
C ASP A 172 -35.33 8.50 11.71
N GLY A 173 -35.12 7.21 11.98
CA GLY A 173 -35.68 6.08 11.25
C GLY A 173 -34.68 5.43 10.30
N THR A 174 -33.69 6.19 9.81
CA THR A 174 -32.67 5.65 8.88
C THR A 174 -31.76 4.62 9.55
N PHE A 175 -31.41 4.83 10.82
CA PHE A 175 -30.60 3.89 11.60
C PHE A 175 -31.35 2.59 11.91
N GLU A 176 -32.60 2.68 12.34
CA GLU A 176 -33.42 1.52 12.68
C GLU A 176 -33.65 0.63 11.45
N LYS A 177 -33.98 1.24 10.31
CA LYS A 177 -34.12 0.52 9.05
C LYS A 177 -32.81 -0.13 8.60
N ALA A 178 -31.68 0.57 8.74
CA ALA A 178 -30.38 -0.01 8.44
C ALA A 178 -30.07 -1.23 9.34
N LEU A 179 -30.44 -1.20 10.62
CA LEU A 179 -30.28 -2.37 11.50
C LEU A 179 -31.15 -3.55 11.06
N GLU A 180 -32.39 -3.30 10.64
CA GLU A 180 -33.26 -4.35 10.09
C GLU A 180 -32.68 -4.96 8.80
N GLU A 181 -32.14 -4.13 7.90
CA GLU A 181 -31.50 -4.56 6.64
C GLU A 181 -30.18 -5.30 6.87
N PHE A 182 -29.42 -4.91 7.90
CA PHE A 182 -28.16 -5.57 8.27
C PHE A 182 -28.39 -7.01 8.76
N GLY A 183 -29.56 -7.30 9.32
CA GLY A 183 -29.98 -8.64 9.69
C GLY A 183 -29.22 -9.21 10.89
N ASP A 184 -29.09 -10.54 10.91
CA ASP A 184 -28.44 -11.26 12.00
C ASP A 184 -26.91 -11.05 11.97
N THR A 185 -26.39 -10.56 13.09
CA THR A 185 -24.97 -10.25 13.29
C THR A 185 -24.24 -11.27 14.16
N GLN A 186 -24.93 -12.33 14.59
CA GLN A 186 -24.37 -13.40 15.41
C GLN A 186 -23.54 -14.39 14.59
N ILE A 187 -22.82 -13.90 13.58
CA ILE A 187 -21.90 -14.71 12.79
C ILE A 187 -20.56 -14.73 13.51
N THR A 188 -20.12 -15.93 13.90
CA THR A 188 -18.74 -16.16 14.33
C THR A 188 -17.98 -16.82 13.19
N LEU A 189 -17.03 -16.09 12.61
CA LEU A 189 -16.11 -16.65 11.62
C LEU A 189 -14.83 -17.05 12.32
N GLU A 190 -14.50 -18.35 12.29
CA GLU A 190 -13.16 -18.81 12.64
C GLU A 190 -12.24 -18.62 11.43
N VAL A 191 -11.37 -17.61 11.52
CA VAL A 191 -10.33 -17.38 10.51
C VAL A 191 -9.01 -17.92 11.07
N PRO A 192 -8.50 -19.05 10.56
CA PRO A 192 -7.22 -19.57 11.02
C PRO A 192 -6.11 -18.56 10.70
N SER A 193 -5.18 -18.38 11.65
CA SER A 193 -4.03 -17.51 11.43
C SER A 193 -3.18 -18.04 10.27
N GLN A 194 -3.03 -17.24 9.22
CA GLN A 194 -2.16 -17.48 8.08
C GLN A 194 -0.80 -16.77 8.27
N ARG A 195 -0.39 -16.55 9.52
CA ARG A 195 0.85 -15.83 9.83
C ARG A 195 2.04 -16.65 9.35
N ILE A 196 2.85 -16.05 8.48
CA ILE A 196 4.12 -16.62 8.06
C ILE A 196 5.13 -16.37 9.18
N GLU A 197 5.60 -17.46 9.80
CA GLU A 197 6.75 -17.39 10.70
C GLU A 197 8.00 -17.10 9.86
N THR A 198 8.74 -16.09 10.27
CA THR A 198 9.97 -15.67 9.60
C THR A 198 11.07 -15.68 10.63
N GLU A 199 12.27 -16.13 10.23
CA GLU A 199 13.45 -15.90 11.04
C GLU A 199 13.58 -14.39 11.26
N LYS A 200 13.87 -13.99 12.51
CA LYS A 200 14.13 -12.58 12.79
C LYS A 200 15.32 -12.17 11.93
N ILE A 201 15.13 -11.16 11.09
CA ILE A 201 16.26 -10.49 10.42
C ILE A 201 17.19 -10.04 11.54
N PRO A 202 18.47 -10.47 11.54
CA PRO A 202 19.41 -10.09 12.58
C PRO A 202 19.42 -8.57 12.73
N GLU A 203 19.21 -8.08 13.95
CA GLU A 203 19.35 -6.65 14.22
C GLU A 203 20.79 -6.23 13.91
N SER A 204 20.91 -5.08 13.26
CA SER A 204 22.21 -4.55 12.88
C SER A 204 23.04 -4.21 14.11
N THR A 205 24.25 -4.76 14.16
CA THR A 205 25.16 -4.62 15.31
C THR A 205 26.20 -3.52 15.11
N PHE A 206 26.08 -2.69 14.06
CA PHE A 206 27.07 -1.66 13.79
C PHE A 206 27.00 -0.52 14.82
N THR A 207 28.14 0.12 15.06
CA THR A 207 28.23 1.33 15.87
C THR A 207 28.77 2.47 15.03
N LEU A 208 28.40 3.71 15.37
CA LEU A 208 28.89 4.90 14.66
C LEU A 208 30.41 5.11 14.82
N ASP A 209 31.01 4.47 15.83
CA ASP A 209 32.45 4.53 16.11
C ASP A 209 33.26 3.48 15.33
N ASP A 210 32.62 2.72 14.44
CA ASP A 210 33.32 1.74 13.60
C ASP A 210 34.44 2.43 12.79
N PRO A 211 35.71 2.03 12.93
CA PRO A 211 36.82 2.62 12.21
C PRO A 211 36.62 2.64 10.69
N ALA A 212 35.86 1.69 10.11
CA ALA A 212 35.54 1.64 8.69
C ALA A 212 34.67 2.84 8.22
N LEU A 213 33.99 3.52 9.14
CA LEU A 213 33.21 4.74 8.86
C LEU A 213 34.07 6.01 8.90
N THR A 214 35.31 5.95 9.39
CA THR A 214 36.18 7.11 9.52
C THR A 214 36.39 7.80 8.16
N PRO A 215 36.14 9.13 8.05
CA PRO A 215 36.44 9.89 6.85
C PRO A 215 37.92 9.79 6.47
N THR A 216 38.20 9.65 5.18
CA THR A 216 39.58 9.48 4.65
C THR A 216 40.09 10.76 4.00
N TYR A 217 39.46 11.90 4.32
CA TYR A 217 39.79 13.20 3.75
C TYR A 217 40.88 13.88 4.57
N SER A 218 41.75 14.64 3.90
CA SER A 218 42.69 15.58 4.52
C SER A 218 42.06 16.97 4.64
N PRO A 219 42.49 17.81 5.61
CA PRO A 219 41.98 19.18 5.78
C PRO A 219 42.09 20.07 4.53
N GLU A 220 43.02 19.76 3.63
CA GLU A 220 43.29 20.51 2.39
C GLU A 220 42.39 20.07 1.22
N ASP A 221 41.68 18.94 1.35
CA ASP A 221 40.86 18.38 0.28
C ASP A 221 39.67 19.28 -0.04
N LYS A 222 39.46 19.53 -1.33
CA LYS A 222 38.28 20.25 -1.84
C LYS A 222 37.27 19.26 -2.38
N VAL A 223 36.35 18.84 -1.53
CA VAL A 223 35.29 17.88 -1.87
C VAL A 223 33.92 18.53 -1.68
N ALA A 224 33.02 18.34 -2.65
CA ALA A 224 31.64 18.79 -2.52
C ALA A 224 30.91 17.92 -1.47
N THR A 225 30.09 18.53 -0.60
CA THR A 225 29.39 17.79 0.47
C THR A 225 28.48 16.67 -0.05
N ARG A 226 27.82 16.87 -1.19
CA ARG A 226 27.05 15.84 -1.91
C ARG A 226 27.91 14.64 -2.33
N GLU A 227 29.14 14.89 -2.73
CA GLU A 227 30.09 13.81 -3.04
C GLU A 227 30.55 13.10 -1.77
N GLY A 228 30.78 13.87 -0.71
CA GLY A 228 31.03 13.36 0.64
C GLY A 228 29.93 12.42 1.13
N TYR A 229 28.66 12.78 0.91
CA TYR A 229 27.49 11.95 1.19
C TYR A 229 27.55 10.61 0.47
N GLY A 230 27.77 10.60 -0.86
CA GLY A 230 27.87 9.35 -1.62
C GLY A 230 28.99 8.43 -1.12
N SER A 231 30.16 9.01 -0.80
CA SER A 231 31.28 8.27 -0.22
C SER A 231 30.97 7.70 1.17
N ALA A 232 30.26 8.47 2.02
CA ALA A 232 29.84 8.03 3.35
C ALA A 232 28.79 6.92 3.27
N LEU A 233 27.85 7.01 2.33
CA LEU A 233 26.81 6.01 2.11
C LEU A 233 27.43 4.65 1.73
N VAL A 234 28.46 4.63 0.88
CA VAL A 234 29.23 3.41 0.57
C VAL A 234 29.91 2.83 1.82
N LYS A 235 30.47 3.67 2.69
CA LYS A 235 31.09 3.18 3.95
C LYS A 235 30.04 2.56 4.87
N LEU A 236 28.88 3.21 5.02
CA LEU A 236 27.76 2.68 5.81
C LEU A 236 27.27 1.33 5.26
N GLY A 237 27.13 1.21 3.93
CA GLY A 237 26.72 -0.04 3.30
C GLY A 237 27.66 -1.22 3.57
N LYS A 238 28.95 -0.99 3.81
CA LYS A 238 29.91 -2.06 4.11
C LYS A 238 29.72 -2.67 5.50
N VAL A 239 29.30 -1.87 6.47
CA VAL A 239 29.18 -2.29 7.88
C VAL A 239 27.74 -2.57 8.30
N SER A 240 26.76 -2.04 7.57
CA SER A 240 25.35 -2.30 7.80
C SER A 240 24.66 -2.85 6.54
N PRO A 241 24.26 -4.14 6.53
CA PRO A 241 23.56 -4.75 5.40
C PRO A 241 22.13 -4.20 5.23
N GLU A 242 21.52 -3.60 6.26
CA GLU A 242 20.14 -3.09 6.24
C GLU A 242 19.96 -1.77 5.46
N ILE A 243 21.08 -1.10 5.14
CA ILE A 243 21.04 0.18 4.43
C ILE A 243 20.60 -0.07 2.99
N MET A 244 19.54 0.65 2.62
CA MET A 244 18.98 0.71 1.27
C MET A 244 19.05 2.15 0.76
N ALA A 245 19.31 2.35 -0.53
CA ALA A 245 19.37 3.67 -1.14
C ALA A 245 18.32 3.81 -2.24
N LEU A 246 17.49 4.85 -2.14
CA LEU A 246 16.51 5.22 -3.17
C LEU A 246 16.87 6.57 -3.76
N ASP A 247 16.75 6.71 -5.08
CA ASP A 247 17.06 7.95 -5.79
C ASP A 247 16.13 8.13 -7.00
N GLY A 248 15.58 9.34 -7.17
CA GLY A 248 14.65 9.70 -8.24
C GLY A 248 15.36 10.19 -9.50
N ASP A 249 16.14 9.32 -10.14
CA ASP A 249 16.93 9.59 -11.36
C ASP A 249 17.90 10.79 -11.29
N THR A 250 18.47 11.01 -10.11
CA THR A 250 19.46 12.07 -9.85
C THR A 250 20.77 11.55 -9.25
N LYS A 251 20.96 10.23 -9.26
CA LYS A 251 22.07 9.49 -8.63
C LYS A 251 23.49 9.97 -8.99
N ASN A 252 23.68 10.52 -10.17
CA ASN A 252 24.95 11.10 -10.63
C ASN A 252 25.19 12.53 -10.10
N SER A 253 24.13 13.21 -9.67
CA SER A 253 24.19 14.54 -9.06
C SER A 253 24.21 14.46 -7.54
N THR A 254 23.47 13.52 -6.95
CA THR A 254 23.47 13.24 -5.50
C THR A 254 24.67 12.41 -5.08
N PHE A 255 25.35 11.74 -6.02
CA PHE A 255 26.40 10.74 -5.80
C PHE A 255 25.92 9.45 -5.10
N SER A 256 24.61 9.21 -5.01
CA SER A 256 24.07 7.91 -4.59
C SER A 256 24.45 6.78 -5.56
N GLU A 257 24.84 7.10 -6.80
CA GLU A 257 25.39 6.11 -7.75
C GLU A 257 26.65 5.41 -7.22
N LYS A 258 27.41 6.05 -6.32
CA LYS A 258 28.55 5.41 -5.64
C LYS A 258 28.08 4.21 -4.83
N PHE A 259 26.95 4.35 -4.12
CA PHE A 259 26.33 3.25 -3.37
C PHE A 259 25.83 2.17 -4.31
N LYS A 260 25.08 2.53 -5.36
CA LYS A 260 24.60 1.58 -6.36
C LYS A 260 25.74 0.76 -6.98
N ASN A 261 26.88 1.38 -7.28
CA ASN A 261 28.03 0.66 -7.87
C ASN A 261 28.69 -0.30 -6.86
N ALA A 262 28.69 0.03 -5.57
CA ALA A 262 29.27 -0.81 -4.52
C ALA A 262 28.31 -1.90 -4.01
N HIS A 263 27.01 -1.63 -4.04
CA HIS A 263 25.93 -2.44 -3.47
C HIS A 263 24.71 -2.45 -4.40
N PRO A 264 24.80 -3.04 -5.60
CA PRO A 264 23.77 -2.90 -6.63
C PRO A 264 22.40 -3.48 -6.28
N ASP A 265 22.34 -4.38 -5.30
CA ASP A 265 21.10 -5.03 -4.85
C ASP A 265 20.39 -4.27 -3.70
N ARG A 266 20.92 -3.10 -3.30
CA ARG A 266 20.46 -2.30 -2.16
C ARG A 266 20.28 -0.81 -2.47
#